data_AF-A0A957JI49-F1
#
_entry.id   AF-A0A957JI49-F1
#
_cell.length_a   1.000
_cell.length_b   1.000
_cell.length_c   1.000
_cell.angle_alpha   90.00
_cell.angle_beta   90.00
_cell.angle_gamma   90.00
#
_symmetry.space_group_name_H-M   'P 1'
#
loop_
_entity.id
_entity.type
_entity.pdbx_description
1 polymer ?
#
loop_
_entity_poly.entity_id
_entity_poly.type
_entity_poly.pdbx_seq_one_letter_code
_entity_poly.pdbx_strand_id
1 'polypeptide(L)' 'MTLTTIHSILSNTVWMFYLALGLWGLFRAIRKQGVDGGYLGAMVIIQVLVLLQGLMGGYLWLIDGARPGRGG' A
#
# COMPACT_ATOMS: atom_id res chain seq x y z
N MET A 1 14.48 15.76 -2.03
CA MET A 1 13.71 14.49 -2.05
C MET A 1 13.44 14.15 -3.50
N THR A 2 13.81 12.95 -3.98
CA THR A 2 13.50 12.52 -5.36
C THR A 2 12.20 11.71 -5.40
N LEU A 3 11.56 11.61 -6.56
CA LEU A 3 10.33 10.82 -6.75
C LEU A 3 10.54 9.35 -6.35
N THR A 4 11.71 8.78 -6.67
CA THR A 4 12.11 7.42 -6.28
C THR A 4 12.16 7.23 -4.75
N THR A 5 12.67 8.22 -4.00
CA THR A 5 12.69 8.17 -2.53
C THR A 5 11.27 8.18 -1.95
N ILE A 6 10.39 9.03 -2.48
CA ILE A 6 8.99 9.10 -2.03
C ILE A 6 8.28 7.77 -2.36
N HIS A 7 8.47 7.23 -3.56
CA HIS A 7 7.90 5.94 -3.97
C HIS A 7 8.36 4.78 -3.06
N SER A 8 9.63 4.77 -2.65
CA SER A 8 10.17 3.73 -1.75
C SER A 8 9.57 3.81 -0.34
N ILE A 9 9.50 5.01 0.24
CA ILE A 9 8.90 5.24 1.57
C ILE A 9 7.40 4.89 1.55
N LEU A 10 6.70 5.31 0.50
CA LEU A 10 5.29 5.00 0.32
C LEU A 10 5.08 3.49 0.16
N SER A 11 5.94 2.79 -0.60
CA SER A 11 5.90 1.32 -0.72
C SER A 11 5.94 0.62 0.63
N ASN A 12 6.88 1.02 1.48
CA ASN A 12 7.04 0.43 2.81
C ASN A 12 5.80 0.69 3.68
N THR A 13 5.27 1.92 3.62
CA THR A 13 4.08 2.32 4.36
C THR A 13 2.84 1.55 3.91
N VAL A 14 2.65 1.38 2.60
CA VAL A 14 1.53 0.63 1.99
C VAL A 14 1.52 -0.82 2.43
N TRP A 15 2.67 -1.50 2.37
CA TRP A 15 2.78 -2.89 2.81
C TRP A 15 2.50 -3.04 4.31
N MET A 16 3.08 -2.17 5.15
CA MET A 16 2.82 -2.19 6.60
C MET A 16 1.33 -1.95 6.92
N PHE A 17 0.69 -1.03 6.21
CA PHE A 17 -0.73 -0.76 6.38
C PHE A 17 -1.59 -1.96 5.95
N TYR A 18 -1.25 -2.62 4.84
CA TYR A 18 -1.89 -3.87 4.41
C TYR A 18 -1.80 -4.96 5.48
N LEU A 19 -0.61 -5.17 6.05
CA LEU A 19 -0.41 -6.13 7.13
C LEU A 19 -1.29 -5.80 8.33
N ALA A 20 -1.27 -4.55 8.79
CA ALA A 20 -2.09 -4.10 9.92
C ALA A 20 -3.59 -4.30 9.65
N LEU A 21 -4.07 -3.93 8.46
CA LEU A 21 -5.46 -4.09 8.06
C LEU A 21 -5.86 -5.55 7.92
N GLY A 22 -4.99 -6.40 7.40
CA GLY A 22 -5.18 -7.85 7.30
C GLY A 22 -5.26 -8.51 8.67
N LEU A 23 -4.36 -8.17 9.59
CA LEU A 23 -4.39 -8.66 10.97
C LEU A 23 -5.64 -8.20 11.71
N TRP A 24 -6.05 -6.94 11.54
CA TRP A 24 -7.28 -6.42 12.12
C TRP A 24 -8.52 -7.12 11.54
N GLY A 25 -8.57 -7.33 10.22
CA GLY A 25 -9.64 -8.08 9.57
C GLY A 25 -9.73 -9.52 10.06
N LEU A 26 -8.59 -10.21 10.19
CA LEU A 26 -8.52 -11.56 10.74
C LEU A 26 -9.01 -11.61 12.19
N PHE A 27 -8.58 -10.67 13.02
CA PHE A 27 -9.04 -10.56 14.41
C PHE A 27 -10.56 -10.36 14.50
N ARG A 28 -11.14 -9.51 13.65
CA ARG A 28 -12.59 -9.31 13.57
C ARG A 28 -13.32 -10.58 13.12
N ALA A 29 -12.78 -11.28 12.13
CA ALA A 29 -13.35 -12.53 11.64
C ALA A 29 -13.37 -13.61 12.74
N ILE A 30 -12.28 -13.76 13.49
CA ILE A 30 -12.21 -14.67 14.66
C ILE A 30 -13.27 -14.30 15.70
N ARG A 31 -13.47 -13.00 15.95
CA ARG A 31 -14.50 -12.49 16.87
C ARG A 31 -15.92 -12.48 16.29
N LYS A 32 -16.12 -12.98 15.07
CA LYS A 32 -17.41 -12.94 14.35
C LYS A 32 -18.01 -11.54 14.27
N GLN A 33 -17.17 -10.52 14.24
CA GLN A 33 -17.60 -9.13 14.09
C GLN A 33 -17.88 -8.86 12.62
N GLY A 34 -19.04 -8.25 12.34
CA GLY A 34 -19.37 -7.77 11.01
C GLY A 34 -18.41 -6.67 10.56
N VAL A 35 -18.54 -6.27 9.30
CA VAL A 35 -17.81 -5.15 8.72
C VAL A 35 -18.47 -3.85 9.16
N ASP A 36 -17.75 -2.99 9.87
CA ASP A 36 -18.23 -1.65 10.25
C ASP A 36 -17.64 -0.55 9.35
N GLY A 37 -18.15 0.68 9.55
CA GLY A 37 -17.68 1.85 8.80
C GLY A 37 -16.20 2.16 9.02
N GLY A 38 -15.62 1.82 10.17
CA GLY A 38 -14.20 2.04 10.44
C GLY A 38 -13.30 1.14 9.58
N TYR A 39 -13.65 -0.13 9.47
CA TYR A 39 -12.90 -1.08 8.62
C TYR A 39 -13.13 -0.82 7.13
N LEU A 40 -14.34 -0.44 6.72
CA LEU A 40 -14.60 0.01 5.35
C LEU A 40 -13.80 1.26 5.01
N GLY A 41 -13.73 2.23 5.92
CA GLY A 41 -12.92 3.43 5.75
C GLY A 41 -11.44 3.09 5.56
N ALA A 42 -10.90 2.19 6.39
CA ALA A 42 -9.53 1.73 6.24
C ALA A 42 -9.28 0.98 4.91
N MET A 43 -10.26 0.19 4.43
CA MET A 43 -10.21 -0.44 3.11
C MET A 43 -10.16 0.58 1.96
N VAL A 44 -10.95 1.64 2.04
CA VAL A 44 -10.91 2.72 1.04
C VAL A 44 -9.56 3.42 1.05
N ILE A 45 -9.01 3.71 2.24
CA ILE A 45 -7.70 4.36 2.38
C ILE A 45 -6.60 3.52 1.70
N ILE A 46 -6.52 2.21 1.99
CA ILE A 46 -5.49 1.37 1.35
C ILE A 46 -5.66 1.34 -0.16
N GLN A 47 -6.89 1.31 -0.67
CA GLN A 47 -7.15 1.27 -2.11
C GLN A 47 -6.66 2.55 -2.81
N VAL A 48 -6.87 3.71 -2.20
CA VAL A 48 -6.32 4.98 -2.69
C VAL A 48 -4.79 4.97 -2.65
N LEU A 49 -4.19 4.50 -1.56
CA LEU A 49 -2.72 4.44 -1.42
C LEU A 49 -2.08 3.52 -2.47
N VAL A 50 -2.71 2.37 -2.76
CA VAL A 50 -2.22 1.43 -3.78
C VAL A 50 -2.32 2.02 -5.18
N LEU A 51 -3.40 2.73 -5.49
CA LEU A 51 -3.52 3.43 -6.76
C LEU A 51 -2.41 4.47 -6.93
N LEU A 52 -2.15 5.28 -5.90
CA LEU A 52 -1.05 6.25 -5.92
C LEU A 52 0.31 5.56 -6.08
N GLN A 53 0.56 4.49 -5.32
CA GLN A 53 1.80 3.72 -5.40
C GLN A 53 2.01 3.11 -6.80
N GLY A 54 0.95 2.57 -7.39
CA GLY A 54 0.96 2.00 -8.74
C GLY A 54 1.21 3.04 -9.82
N LEU A 55 0.58 4.21 -9.71
CA LEU A 55 0.82 5.33 -10.64
C LEU A 55 2.27 5.82 -10.58
N MET A 56 2.83 5.98 -9.38
CA MET A 56 4.22 6.39 -9.20
C MET A 56 5.20 5.33 -9.73
N GLY A 57 4.96 4.05 -9.43
CA GLY A 57 5.80 2.95 -9.94
C GLY A 57 5.73 2.84 -11.46
N GLY A 58 4.53 2.99 -12.03
CA GLY A 58 4.32 3.01 -13.47
C GLY A 58 5.02 4.19 -14.15
N TYR A 59 4.95 5.39 -13.56
CA TYR A 59 5.67 6.57 -14.04
C TYR A 59 7.19 6.33 -14.02
N LEU A 60 7.74 5.86 -12.91
CA LEU A 60 9.17 5.58 -12.78
C LEU A 60 9.67 4.53 -13.77
N TRP A 61 8.84 3.51 -14.05
CA TRP A 61 9.17 2.45 -14.99
C TRP A 61 9.10 2.90 -16.45
N LEU A 62 8.05 3.66 -16.83
CA LEU A 62 7.80 4.07 -18.20
C LEU A 62 8.61 5.29 -18.65
N ILE A 63 8.79 6.28 -17.77
CA ILE A 63 9.32 7.59 -18.13
C ILE A 63 10.77 7.74 -17.68
N ASP A 64 11.05 7.43 -16.42
CA ASP A 64 12.41 7.59 -15.88
C ASP A 64 13.33 6.40 -16.23
N GLY A 65 12.76 5.32 -16.81
CA GLY A 65 13.50 4.09 -17.11
C GLY A 65 14.11 3.43 -15.87
N ALA A 66 13.65 3.81 -14.68
CA ALA A 66 14.16 3.33 -13.41
C ALA A 66 13.84 1.83 -13.31
N ARG A 67 14.88 1.01 -13.43
CA ARG A 67 14.75 -0.45 -13.28
C ARG A 67 14.82 -0.80 -11.81
N PRO A 68 14.02 -1.76 -11.33
CA PRO A 68 14.18 -2.31 -9.99
C PRO A 68 15.64 -2.72 -9.82
N GLY A 69 16.29 -2.21 -8.77
CA GLY A 69 17.66 -2.59 -8.44
C GLY A 69 17.70 -4.10 -8.24
N ARG A 70 18.25 -4.83 -9.21
CA ARG A 70 18.55 -6.25 -9.06
C ARG A 70 19.80 -6.28 -8.18
N GLY A 71 19.62 -6.52 -6.89
CA GLY A 71 20.74 -6.74 -5.98
C GLY A 71 21.65 -7.83 -6.56
N GLY A 72 22.94 -7.50 -6.70
CA GLY A 72 24.03 -8.44 -6.90
C GLY A 72 24.73 -8.71 -5.58
#